data_AF-A0A9E2FSD6-F1
#
_entry.id   AF-A0A9E2FSD6-F1
#
_cell.length_a   1.000
_cell.length_b   1.000
_cell.length_c   1.000
_cell.angle_alpha   90.00
_cell.angle_beta   90.00
_cell.angle_gamma   90.00
#
_symmetry.space_group_name_H-M   'P 1'
#
loop_
_entity.id
_entity.type
_entity.pdbx_description
1 polymer ?
#
loop_
_entity_poly.entity_id
_entity_poly.type
_entity_poly.pdbx_seq_one_letter_code
_entity_poly.pdbx_strand_id
1 'polypeptide(L)'
;MSKVHTLQEPFLNVLRKERIPVSIYLVNGIKLQGQIESFDSFVVLLKNTVSQMVYKHAISTVVPSRPVRLYDPEADAATADDQGAPAA
;
A
#
# COMPACT_ATOMS: atom_id res chain seq x y z
N MET A 1 -12.66 4.06 -14.50
CA MET A 1 -11.86 3.64 -13.33
C MET A 1 -10.39 3.71 -13.71
N SER A 2 -9.69 4.76 -13.33
CA SER A 2 -8.28 4.97 -13.70
C SER A 2 -7.37 3.98 -12.95
N LYS A 3 -6.56 3.23 -13.69
CA LYS A 3 -5.55 2.25 -13.21
C LYS A 3 -4.58 2.75 -12.13
N VAL A 4 -4.54 4.06 -11.84
CA VAL A 4 -3.68 4.66 -10.80
C VAL A 4 -4.14 4.28 -9.39
N HIS A 5 -5.44 4.07 -9.18
CA HIS A 5 -5.97 3.66 -7.87
C HIS A 5 -5.73 2.17 -7.56
N THR A 6 -5.58 1.31 -8.58
CA THR A 6 -5.56 -0.14 -8.37
C THR A 6 -4.28 -0.65 -7.71
N LEU A 7 -3.16 0.08 -7.78
CA LEU A 7 -1.90 -0.33 -7.14
C LEU A 7 -1.70 0.27 -5.75
N GLN A 8 -2.13 1.53 -5.56
CA GLN A 8 -1.80 2.30 -4.35
C GLN A 8 -2.40 1.68 -3.10
N GLU A 9 -3.71 1.42 -3.10
CA GLU A 9 -4.41 0.91 -1.93
C GLU A 9 -3.91 -0.48 -1.51
N PRO A 10 -3.79 -1.49 -2.40
CA PRO A 10 -3.22 -2.78 -2.03
C PRO A 10 -1.80 -2.65 -1.47
N PHE A 11 -0.94 -1.85 -2.11
CA PHE A 11 0.44 -1.66 -1.66
C PHE A 11 0.53 -1.04 -0.26
N LEU A 12 -0.14 0.09 -0.01
CA LEU A 12 -0.13 0.72 1.31
C LEU A 12 -0.82 -0.15 2.37
N ASN A 13 -1.83 -0.92 2.00
CA ASN A 13 -2.53 -1.80 2.92
C ASN A 13 -1.67 -3.00 3.35
N VAL A 14 -0.89 -3.60 2.45
CA VAL A 14 0.05 -4.68 2.81
C VAL A 14 1.12 -4.14 3.75
N LEU A 15 1.72 -2.99 3.42
CA LEU A 15 2.72 -2.33 4.28
C LEU A 15 2.19 -2.07 5.69
N ARG A 16 0.95 -1.60 5.80
CA ARG A 16 0.26 -1.34 7.07
C ARG A 16 -0.04 -2.62 7.85
N LYS A 17 -0.71 -3.60 7.21
CA LYS A 17 -1.14 -4.84 7.86
C LYS A 17 0.04 -5.66 8.37
N GLU A 18 1.09 -5.78 7.57
CA GLU A 18 2.29 -6.55 7.90
C GLU A 18 3.33 -5.74 8.69
N ARG A 19 3.02 -4.47 9.02
CA ARG A 19 3.92 -3.55 9.74
C ARG A 19 5.33 -3.50 9.14
N ILE A 20 5.41 -3.46 7.82
CA ILE A 20 6.68 -3.45 7.10
C ILE A 20 7.36 -2.09 7.33
N PRO A 21 8.61 -2.05 7.83
CA PRO A 21 9.37 -0.81 7.88
C PRO A 21 9.53 -0.21 6.48
N VAL A 22 9.30 1.09 6.36
CA VAL A 22 9.41 1.84 5.10
C VAL A 22 10.37 3.01 5.23
N SER A 23 11.01 3.34 4.12
CA SER A 23 11.64 4.64 3.90
C SER A 23 10.77 5.44 2.93
N ILE A 24 10.27 6.58 3.38
CA ILE A 24 9.51 7.52 2.55
C ILE A 24 10.45 8.66 2.19
N TYR A 25 10.70 8.86 0.90
CA TYR A 25 11.44 10.01 0.41
C TYR A 25 10.46 11.09 -0.01
N LEU A 26 10.73 12.31 0.42
CA LEU A 26 9.96 13.48 0.06
C LEU A 26 10.51 14.10 -1.23
N VAL A 27 9.71 14.93 -1.88
CA VAL A 27 10.09 15.65 -3.12
C VAL A 27 11.27 16.60 -2.91
N ASN A 28 11.48 17.08 -1.69
CA ASN A 28 12.63 17.91 -1.31
C ASN A 28 13.89 17.10 -0.93
N GLY A 29 13.84 15.77 -1.03
CA GLY A 29 14.96 14.88 -0.73
C GLY A 29 15.06 14.42 0.73
N ILE A 30 14.21 14.93 1.64
CA ILE A 30 14.18 14.45 3.03
C ILE A 30 13.71 12.98 3.07
N LYS A 31 14.38 12.17 3.88
CA LYS A 31 14.02 10.77 4.12
C LYS A 31 13.36 10.62 5.49
N LEU A 32 12.15 10.09 5.50
CA LEU A 32 11.44 9.67 6.70
C LEU A 32 11.48 8.15 6.80
N GLN A 33 11.59 7.62 8.03
CA GLN A 33 11.60 6.18 8.29
C GLN A 33 10.59 5.84 9.38
N GLY A 34 9.91 4.72 9.22
CA GLY A 34 8.90 4.25 10.17
C GLY A 34 8.06 3.12 9.60
N GLN A 35 6.87 2.93 10.16
CA GLN A 35 5.85 2.00 9.69
C GLN A 35 4.58 2.77 9.34
N ILE A 36 3.83 2.32 8.34
CA ILE A 36 2.53 2.91 8.02
C ILE A 36 1.52 2.47 9.07
N GLU A 37 0.98 3.42 9.82
CA GLU A 37 -0.06 3.19 10.83
C GLU A 37 -1.46 3.22 10.19
N SER A 38 -1.72 4.23 9.36
CA SER A 38 -2.95 4.40 8.59
C SER A 38 -2.72 5.27 7.36
N PHE A 39 -3.70 5.33 6.45
CA PHE A 39 -3.67 6.22 5.29
C PHE A 39 -5.10 6.49 4.79
N ASP A 40 -5.27 7.59 4.08
CA ASP A 40 -6.50 7.91 3.32
C ASP A 40 -6.13 8.32 1.88
N SER A 41 -7.03 9.00 1.17
CA SER A 41 -6.80 9.47 -0.19
C SER A 41 -5.62 10.45 -0.33
N PHE A 42 -5.27 11.23 0.70
CA PHE A 42 -4.34 12.35 0.61
C PHE A 42 -3.15 12.27 1.57
N VAL A 43 -3.25 11.52 2.66
CA VAL A 43 -2.21 11.44 3.70
C VAL A 43 -1.86 10.00 4.06
N VAL A 44 -0.67 9.86 4.65
CA VAL A 44 -0.17 8.64 5.29
C VAL A 44 0.25 8.99 6.71
N LEU A 45 -0.20 8.23 7.69
CA LEU A 45 0.27 8.32 9.07
C LEU A 45 1.48 7.39 9.23
N LEU A 46 2.65 7.97 9.47
CA LEU A 46 3.91 7.25 9.62
C LEU A 46 4.29 7.21 11.11
N LYS A 47 4.47 6.01 11.65
CA LYS A 47 4.89 5.78 13.03
C LYS A 47 6.39 5.53 13.12
N ASN A 48 7.08 6.34 13.91
CA ASN A 48 8.41 6.04 14.46
C ASN A 48 8.34 6.14 16.00
N THR A 49 9.17 6.98 16.63
CA THR A 49 8.97 7.40 18.03
C THR A 49 7.60 8.05 18.24
N VAL A 50 7.14 8.86 17.28
CA VAL A 50 5.83 9.51 17.28
C VAL A 50 5.05 9.16 16.00
N SER A 51 3.75 9.41 16.00
CA SER A 51 2.92 9.31 14.79
C SER A 51 2.92 10.67 14.11
N GLN A 52 3.33 10.72 12.85
CA GLN A 52 3.36 11.95 12.05
C GLN A 52 2.54 11.78 10.78
N MET A 53 1.80 12.83 10.42
CA MET A 53 1.04 12.86 9.17
C MET A 53 1.92 13.35 8.02
N VAL A 54 1.94 12.60 6.92
CA VAL A 54 2.70 12.92 5.71
C VAL A 54 1.73 13.07 4.55
N TYR A 55 1.69 14.24 3.91
CA TYR A 55 0.87 14.48 2.73
C TYR A 55 1.47 13.81 1.50
N LYS A 56 0.64 13.07 0.74
CA LYS A 56 1.07 12.32 -0.45
C LYS A 56 1.68 13.19 -1.54
N HIS A 57 1.25 14.44 -1.69
CA HIS A 57 1.83 15.37 -2.68
C HIS A 57 3.30 15.71 -2.37
N ALA A 58 3.73 15.58 -1.11
CA ALA A 58 5.10 15.81 -0.70
C ALA A 58 5.97 14.55 -0.82
N ILE A 59 5.37 13.38 -1.07
CA ILE A 59 6.08 12.10 -1.19
C ILE A 59 6.53 11.91 -2.63
N SER A 60 7.82 11.64 -2.82
CA SER A 60 8.36 11.22 -4.11
C SER A 60 8.34 9.70 -4.27
N THR A 61 8.78 8.95 -3.25
CA THR A 61 8.85 7.48 -3.29
C THR A 61 8.62 6.84 -1.92
N VAL A 62 8.09 5.62 -1.91
CA VAL A 62 7.93 4.77 -0.71
C VAL A 62 8.65 3.46 -0.97
N VAL A 63 9.68 3.16 -0.17
CA VAL A 63 10.53 1.98 -0.32
C VAL A 63 10.39 1.07 0.89
N PRO A 64 9.90 -0.17 0.74
CA PRO A 64 9.81 -1.12 1.83
C PRO A 64 11.16 -1.74 2.16
N SER A 65 11.35 -2.14 3.42
CA SER A 65 12.58 -2.81 3.86
C SER A 65 12.73 -4.24 3.34
N ARG A 66 11.66 -4.81 2.79
CA ARG A 66 11.63 -6.12 2.13
C ARG A 66 10.65 -6.12 0.96
N PRO A 67 10.81 -7.06 0.00
CA PRO A 67 9.85 -7.20 -1.09
C PRO A 67 8.41 -7.38 -0.59
N VAL A 68 7.48 -6.73 -1.28
CA VAL A 68 6.03 -6.80 -1.02
C VAL A 68 5.40 -7.57 -2.18
N ARG A 69 4.65 -8.64 -1.86
CA ARG A 69 3.87 -9.37 -2.85
C ARG A 69 2.46 -8.76 -2.90
N LEU A 70 2.08 -8.26 -4.06
CA LEU A 70 0.78 -7.59 -4.26
C LEU A 70 -0.27 -8.50 -4.92
N TYR A 71 0.19 -9.61 -5.50
CA TYR A 71 -0.63 -10.63 -6.11
C TYR A 71 -0.38 -11.93 -5.38
N ASP A 72 -1.44 -12.52 -4.84
CA ASP A 72 -1.42 -13.89 -4.36
C ASP A 72 -2.19 -14.73 -5.39
N PRO A 73 -1.50 -15.50 -6.26
CA PRO A 73 -2.16 -16.23 -7.35
C PRO A 73 -3.20 -17.25 -6.85
N GLU A 74 -3.08 -17.73 -5.60
CA GLU A 74 -4.04 -18.64 -4.98
C GLU A 74 -5.36 -17.94 -4.58
N ALA A 75 -5.33 -16.63 -4.30
CA ALA A 75 -6.52 -15.87 -3.89
C ALA A 75 -7.39 -15.46 -5.10
N ASP A 76 -6.78 -15.14 -6.24
CA ASP A 76 -7.51 -14.81 -7.47
C ASP A 76 -8.14 -16.07 -8.12
N ALA A 77 -7.49 -17.24 -8.00
CA ALA A 77 -8.02 -18.51 -8.51
C ALA A 77 -9.35 -18.92 -7.82
N ALA A 78 -9.51 -18.63 -6.52
CA ALA A 78 -10.72 -18.95 -5.77
C ALA A 78 -11.95 -18.10 -6.18
N THR A 79 -11.77 -17.04 -6.97
CA THR A 79 -12.88 -16.21 -7.49
C THR A 79 -13.30 -16.57 -8.91
N ALA A 80 -12.54 -17.43 -9.61
CA ALA A 80 -12.83 -17.82 -10.99
C ALA A 80 -13.85 -18.98 -11.09
N ASP A 81 -14.08 -19.72 -10.01
CA ASP A 81 -14.90 -20.96 -10.02
C ASP A 81 -16.41 -20.74 -9.79
N ASP A 82 -16.88 -19.51 -9.54
CA ASP A 82 -18.30 -19.23 -9.21
C ASP A 82 -19.15 -18.61 -10.35
N GLN A 83 -18.62 -18.44 -11.57
CA GLN A 83 -19.38 -17.83 -12.70
C GLN A 83 -19.68 -18.80 -13.85
N GLY A 84 -19.80 -20.11 -13.59
CA GLY A 84 -19.91 -21.13 -14.63
C GLY A 84 -21.03 -22.16 -14.47
N ALA A 85 -22.31 -21.75 -14.44
CA ALA A 85 -23.41 -22.59 -14.94
C ALA A 85 -24.74 -21.81 -15.11
N PRO A 86 -25.18 -21.46 -16.33
CA PRO A 86 -26.61 -21.36 -16.60
C PRO A 86 -27.16 -22.80 -16.69
N ALA A 87 -27.97 -23.20 -15.73
CA ALA A 87 -28.76 -24.42 -15.83
C ALA A 87 -29.76 -24.27 -16.98
N ALA A 88 -29.77 -25.26 -17.86
CA ALA A 88 -30.64 -25.41 -19.02
C ALA A 88 -32.12 -25.52 -18.64
#